data_AF-A0A432ENK5-F1
#
_entry.id   AF-A0A432ENK5-F1
#
_cell.length_a   1.000
_cell.length_b   1.000
_cell.length_c   1.000
_cell.angle_alpha   90.00
_cell.angle_beta   90.00
_cell.angle_gamma   90.00
#
_symmetry.space_group_name_H-M   'P 1'
#
loop_
_entity.id
_entity.type
_entity.pdbx_description
1 polymer ?
#
loop_
_entity_poly.entity_id
_entity_poly.type
_entity_poly.pdbx_seq_one_letter_code
_entity_poly.pdbx_strand_id
1 'polypeptide(L)'
;MPTEDNKILTPPPRQSKLDFLTSPWAAMVHDLLMVPVAWLAAYWLRFNLGSIPEHFFTGALNLLPLVLVAQGAMFAYFGLYRGVWRFASLPDLLRIVKAVAAGTAIVAVVTFLLTRLELVPRTVLLFFPLLLIFLLGAPRLIYRMFKDR
;
A
#
# COMPACT_ATOMS: atom_id res chain seq x y z
N MET A 1 32.39 0.83 -55.69
CA MET A 1 31.57 0.15 -54.67
C MET A 1 31.68 0.94 -53.38
N PRO A 2 30.64 1.67 -52.95
CA PRO A 2 30.60 2.26 -51.63
C PRO A 2 30.06 1.23 -50.63
N THR A 3 30.81 1.00 -49.56
CA THR A 3 30.44 0.11 -48.44
C THR A 3 29.32 0.73 -47.63
N GLU A 4 28.23 -0.01 -47.51
CA GLU A 4 27.14 0.21 -46.56
C GLU A 4 27.63 0.20 -45.10
N ASP A 5 26.77 0.69 -44.22
CA ASP A 5 26.82 0.50 -42.77
C ASP A 5 27.77 1.39 -41.95
N ASN A 6 27.65 2.70 -42.12
CA ASN A 6 27.75 3.61 -40.96
C ASN A 6 26.45 3.54 -40.16
N LYS A 7 26.23 2.42 -39.45
CA LYS A 7 25.18 2.30 -38.45
C LYS A 7 25.52 3.27 -37.32
N ILE A 8 24.88 4.42 -37.36
CA ILE A 8 24.75 5.36 -36.25
C ILE A 8 24.30 4.54 -35.04
N LEU A 9 25.23 4.19 -34.16
CA LEU A 9 24.96 3.68 -32.82
C LEU A 9 24.28 4.82 -32.06
N THR A 10 22.96 4.96 -32.23
CA THR A 10 22.19 5.78 -31.31
C THR A 10 22.38 5.14 -29.92
N PRO A 11 22.90 5.88 -28.92
CA PRO A 11 22.99 5.34 -27.58
C PRO A 11 21.57 4.92 -27.16
N PRO A 12 21.40 3.79 -26.45
CA PRO A 12 20.09 3.40 -25.95
C PRO A 12 19.50 4.58 -25.16
N PRO A 13 18.18 4.82 -25.25
CA PRO A 13 17.55 5.93 -24.56
C PRO A 13 17.96 5.89 -23.10
N ARG A 14 18.43 7.03 -22.59
CA ARG A 14 18.91 7.20 -21.21
C ARG A 14 17.84 6.68 -20.26
N GLN A 15 18.02 5.47 -19.73
CA GLN A 15 17.10 4.87 -18.77
C GLN A 15 17.04 5.80 -17.57
N SER A 16 15.93 6.53 -17.48
CA SER A 16 15.76 7.56 -16.47
C SER A 16 15.58 6.86 -15.12
N LYS A 17 16.05 7.46 -14.02
CA LYS A 17 15.85 6.95 -12.66
C LYS A 17 14.37 6.69 -12.28
N LEU A 18 13.43 7.10 -13.13
CA LEU A 18 11.99 6.96 -12.97
C LEU A 18 11.47 5.55 -13.26
N ASP A 19 12.24 4.69 -13.93
CA ASP A 19 11.82 3.30 -14.19
C ASP A 19 11.77 2.46 -12.90
N PHE A 20 12.58 2.81 -11.89
CA PHE A 20 12.52 2.19 -10.56
C PHE A 20 11.16 2.36 -9.88
N LEU A 21 10.46 3.48 -10.15
CA LEU A 21 9.12 3.77 -9.62
C LEU A 21 8.02 2.93 -10.28
N THR A 22 8.34 2.21 -11.37
CA THR A 22 7.41 1.30 -12.07
C THR A 22 7.62 -0.17 -11.71
N SER A 23 8.65 -0.46 -10.91
CA SER A 23 8.97 -1.83 -10.49
C SER A 23 7.85 -2.38 -9.59
N PRO A 24 7.27 -3.55 -9.91
CA PRO A 24 6.29 -4.20 -9.04
C PRO A 24 6.84 -4.46 -7.63
N TRP A 25 8.15 -4.72 -7.52
CA TRP A 25 8.83 -4.91 -6.24
C TRP A 25 8.90 -3.62 -5.42
N ALA A 26 9.22 -2.49 -6.05
CA ALA A 26 9.25 -1.20 -5.37
C ALA A 26 7.85 -0.80 -4.86
N ALA A 27 6.81 -1.02 -5.68
CA ALA A 27 5.42 -0.79 -5.28
C ALA A 27 5.02 -1.72 -4.13
N MET A 28 5.40 -2.99 -4.16
CA MET A 28 5.10 -3.93 -3.08
C MET A 28 5.79 -3.56 -1.77
N VAL A 29 7.07 -3.19 -1.81
CA VAL A 29 7.80 -2.72 -0.62
C VAL A 29 7.15 -1.45 -0.06
N HIS A 30 6.82 -0.48 -0.91
CA HIS A 30 6.10 0.72 -0.50
C HIS A 30 4.78 0.36 0.20
N ASP A 31 3.95 -0.47 -0.44
CA ASP A 31 2.63 -0.81 0.11
C ASP A 31 2.72 -1.51 1.46
N LEU A 32 3.66 -2.46 1.60
CA LEU A 32 3.90 -3.16 2.87
C LEU A 32 4.42 -2.21 3.95
N LEU A 33 5.23 -1.21 3.60
CA LEU A 33 5.68 -0.17 4.54
C LEU A 33 4.55 0.80 4.92
N MET A 34 3.57 1.02 4.05
CA MET A 34 2.42 1.87 4.37
C MET A 34 1.45 1.21 5.35
N VAL A 35 1.42 -0.13 5.46
CA VAL A 35 0.58 -0.84 6.43
C VAL A 35 0.89 -0.43 7.89
N PRO A 36 2.12 -0.54 8.42
CA PRO A 36 2.44 -0.13 9.78
C PRO A 36 2.27 1.37 9.99
N VAL A 37 2.58 2.18 8.97
CA VAL A 37 2.37 3.64 9.02
C VAL A 37 0.88 3.96 9.20
N ALA A 38 0.01 3.38 8.38
CA ALA A 38 -1.44 3.56 8.48
C ALA A 38 -1.99 3.04 9.81
N TRP A 39 -1.50 1.89 10.28
CA TRP A 39 -1.92 1.28 11.53
C TRP A 39 -1.60 2.20 12.72
N LEU A 40 -0.34 2.62 12.87
CA LEU A 40 0.07 3.50 13.96
C LEU A 40 -0.56 4.89 13.84
N ALA A 41 -0.69 5.43 12.63
CA ALA A 41 -1.37 6.70 12.40
C ALA A 41 -2.86 6.64 12.78
N ALA A 42 -3.54 5.50 12.58
CA ALA A 42 -4.91 5.32 13.01
C ALA A 42 -5.06 5.37 14.54
N TYR A 43 -4.12 4.80 15.29
CA TYR A 43 -4.07 4.97 16.75
C TYR A 43 -3.79 6.42 17.13
N TRP A 44 -2.84 7.06 16.47
CA TRP A 44 -2.50 8.45 16.78
C TRP A 44 -3.70 9.39 16.54
N LEU A 45 -4.42 9.22 15.42
CA LEU A 45 -5.65 9.95 15.11
C LEU A 45 -6.76 9.64 16.12
N ARG A 46 -6.89 8.37 16.53
CA ARG A 46 -7.86 7.95 17.56
C ARG A 46 -7.65 8.66 18.90
N PHE A 47 -6.41 9.02 19.24
CA PHE A 47 -6.07 9.74 20.47
C PHE A 47 -5.85 11.24 20.21
N ASN A 48 -6.51 11.80 19.18
CA ASN A 48 -6.49 13.23 18.85
C ASN A 48 -5.08 13.79 18.60
N LEU A 49 -4.20 12.98 17.99
CA LEU A 49 -2.80 13.31 17.75
C LEU A 49 -1.99 13.56 19.05
N GLY A 50 -2.51 13.10 20.19
CA GLY A 50 -1.85 13.18 21.48
C GLY A 50 -1.08 11.92 21.85
N SER A 51 -0.86 11.74 23.15
CA SER A 51 -0.23 10.54 23.69
C SER A 51 -1.17 9.33 23.61
N ILE A 52 -0.65 8.22 23.09
CA ILE A 52 -1.36 6.94 23.04
C ILE A 52 -1.16 6.24 24.39
N PRO A 53 -2.22 5.82 25.10
CA PRO A 53 -2.07 5.04 26.33
C PRO A 53 -1.24 3.77 26.09
N GLU A 54 -0.34 3.45 27.01
CA GLU A 54 0.67 2.40 26.83
C GLU A 54 0.08 1.03 26.47
N HIS A 55 -1.02 0.63 27.10
CA HIS A 55 -1.70 -0.63 26.80
C HIS A 55 -2.20 -0.73 25.34
N PHE A 56 -2.68 0.39 24.77
CA PHE A 56 -3.09 0.44 23.37
C PHE A 56 -1.89 0.47 22.43
N PHE A 57 -0.81 1.17 22.79
CA PHE A 57 0.39 1.22 21.98
C PHE A 57 1.08 -0.15 21.90
N THR A 58 1.24 -0.82 23.03
CA THR A 58 1.79 -2.19 23.10
C THR A 58 0.88 -3.18 22.37
N GLY A 59 -0.45 -3.04 22.52
CA GLY A 59 -1.42 -3.80 21.74
C GLY A 59 -1.26 -3.59 20.22
N ALA A 60 -1.09 -2.35 19.79
CA ALA A 60 -0.89 -2.00 18.38
C ALA A 60 0.38 -2.65 17.81
N LEU A 61 1.49 -2.66 18.56
CA LEU A 61 2.74 -3.31 18.17
C LEU A 61 2.63 -4.83 18.14
N ASN A 62 1.99 -5.43 19.15
CA ASN A 62 1.81 -6.89 19.23
C ASN A 62 0.92 -7.42 18.09
N LEU A 63 -0.07 -6.65 17.66
CA LEU A 63 -0.94 -7.00 16.54
C LEU A 63 -0.34 -6.68 15.17
N LEU A 64 0.74 -5.90 15.12
CA LEU A 64 1.33 -5.44 13.86
C LEU A 64 1.74 -6.59 12.92
N PRO A 65 2.35 -7.71 13.39
CA PRO A 65 2.64 -8.85 12.53
C PRO A 65 1.39 -9.46 11.89
N LEU A 66 0.30 -9.59 12.66
CA LEU A 66 -0.98 -10.07 12.14
C LEU A 66 -1.53 -9.14 11.06
N VAL A 67 -1.51 -7.82 11.31
CA VAL A 67 -1.99 -6.82 10.36
C VAL A 67 -1.17 -6.85 9.08
N LEU A 68 0.16 -6.92 9.18
CA LEU A 68 1.07 -7.03 8.03
C LEU A 68 0.80 -8.29 7.20
N VAL A 69 0.69 -9.46 7.85
CA VAL A 69 0.45 -10.72 7.15
C VAL A 69 -0.93 -10.73 6.48
N ALA A 70 -1.98 -10.36 7.20
CA ALA A 70 -3.33 -10.30 6.66
C ALA A 70 -3.41 -9.36 5.45
N GLN A 71 -2.81 -8.17 5.58
CA GLN A 71 -2.90 -7.15 4.55
C GLN A 71 -2.01 -7.45 3.34
N GLY A 72 -0.78 -7.92 3.57
CA GLY A 72 0.11 -8.39 2.52
C GLY A 72 -0.48 -9.57 1.74
N ALA A 73 -1.11 -10.52 2.43
CA ALA A 73 -1.82 -11.63 1.77
C ALA A 73 -2.96 -11.13 0.87
N MET A 74 -3.74 -10.16 1.32
CA MET A 74 -4.82 -9.58 0.51
C MET A 74 -4.30 -8.75 -0.66
N PHE A 75 -3.20 -8.01 -0.51
CA PHE A 75 -2.56 -7.32 -1.63
C PHE A 75 -2.12 -8.31 -2.73
N ALA A 76 -1.54 -9.44 -2.33
CA ALA A 76 -1.17 -10.50 -3.26
C ALA A 76 -2.40 -11.16 -3.90
N TYR A 77 -3.44 -11.48 -3.11
CA TYR A 77 -4.65 -12.14 -3.57
C TYR A 77 -5.45 -11.30 -4.59
N PHE A 78 -5.66 -10.01 -4.31
CA PHE A 78 -6.33 -9.10 -5.23
C PHE A 78 -5.42 -8.64 -6.39
N GLY A 79 -4.16 -9.08 -6.40
CA GLY A 79 -3.24 -8.88 -7.50
C GLY A 79 -2.90 -7.41 -7.73
N LEU A 80 -2.65 -6.65 -6.66
CA LEU A 80 -2.25 -5.23 -6.76
C LEU A 80 -1.01 -5.03 -7.64
N TYR A 81 -0.18 -6.07 -7.78
CA TYR A 81 1.05 -6.05 -8.56
C TYR A 81 0.92 -6.72 -9.94
N ARG A 82 -0.24 -7.34 -10.26
CA ARG A 82 -0.45 -8.04 -11.52
C ARG A 82 -0.98 -7.07 -12.58
N GLY A 83 -0.14 -6.72 -13.56
CA GLY A 83 -0.56 -6.03 -14.78
C GLY A 83 -0.74 -4.52 -14.64
N VAL A 84 0.28 -3.84 -14.09
CA VAL A 84 0.35 -2.40 -13.75
C VAL A 84 -0.01 -1.42 -14.90
N TRP A 85 -0.29 -1.87 -16.14
CA TRP A 85 -0.36 -0.99 -17.32
C TRP A 85 -1.52 -1.20 -18.30
N ARG A 86 -2.58 -1.97 -17.98
CA ARG A 86 -3.71 -2.17 -18.92
C ARG A 86 -4.98 -1.41 -18.52
N PHE A 87 -4.87 -0.08 -18.48
CA PHE A 87 -5.94 0.93 -18.62
C PHE A 87 -7.25 0.75 -17.81
N ALA A 88 -7.32 1.41 -16.63
CA ALA A 88 -8.33 2.43 -16.28
C ALA A 88 -8.20 2.74 -14.77
N SER A 89 -8.22 4.02 -14.40
CA SER A 89 -7.97 4.54 -13.04
C SER A 89 -8.92 3.97 -11.97
N LEU A 90 -10.15 3.66 -12.37
CA LEU A 90 -11.20 3.18 -11.48
C LEU A 90 -11.00 1.72 -11.05
N PRO A 91 -10.77 0.77 -11.98
CA PRO A 91 -10.50 -0.62 -11.62
C PRO A 91 -9.32 -0.80 -10.65
N ASP A 92 -8.26 0.00 -10.78
CA ASP A 92 -7.10 -0.09 -9.88
C ASP A 92 -7.45 0.36 -8.45
N LEU A 93 -8.13 1.51 -8.32
CA LEU A 93 -8.60 1.99 -7.03
C LEU A 93 -9.57 0.99 -6.38
N LEU A 94 -10.46 0.38 -7.16
CA LEU A 94 -11.37 -0.65 -6.66
C LEU A 94 -10.62 -1.90 -6.17
N ARG A 95 -9.49 -2.27 -6.78
CA ARG A 95 -8.66 -3.38 -6.28
C ARG A 95 -8.02 -3.03 -4.95
N ILE A 96 -7.47 -1.82 -4.81
CA ILE A 96 -6.92 -1.33 -3.54
C ILE A 96 -8.00 -1.37 -2.45
N VAL A 97 -9.17 -0.78 -2.72
CA VAL A 97 -10.29 -0.74 -1.78
C VAL A 97 -10.71 -2.15 -1.37
N LYS A 98 -10.88 -3.08 -2.31
CA LYS A 98 -11.25 -4.47 -2.01
C LYS A 98 -10.18 -5.18 -1.16
N ALA A 99 -8.91 -5.00 -1.50
CA ALA A 99 -7.81 -5.62 -0.76
C ALA A 99 -7.69 -5.08 0.67
N VAL A 100 -7.81 -3.76 0.84
CA VAL A 100 -7.78 -3.12 2.15
C VAL A 100 -9.00 -3.49 2.98
N ALA A 101 -10.20 -3.49 2.38
CA ALA A 101 -11.43 -3.87 3.08
C ALA A 101 -11.39 -5.34 3.53
N ALA A 102 -10.97 -6.26 2.65
CA ALA A 102 -10.86 -7.68 2.98
C ALA A 102 -9.83 -7.94 4.08
N GLY A 103 -8.64 -7.32 4.00
CA GLY A 103 -7.61 -7.54 5.01
C GLY A 103 -7.95 -6.88 6.35
N THR A 104 -8.60 -5.71 6.33
CA THR A 104 -9.17 -5.09 7.53
C THR A 104 -10.25 -5.95 8.17
N ALA A 105 -11.12 -6.58 7.37
CA ALA A 105 -12.13 -7.51 7.88
C ALA A 105 -11.48 -8.73 8.55
N ILE A 106 -10.41 -9.29 7.96
CA ILE A 106 -9.63 -10.38 8.57
C ILE A 106 -9.03 -9.92 9.90
N VAL A 107 -8.38 -8.75 9.94
CA VAL A 107 -7.82 -8.18 11.17
C VAL A 107 -8.91 -8.01 12.22
N ALA A 108 -10.06 -7.46 11.87
CA ALA A 108 -11.18 -7.26 12.78
C ALA A 108 -11.71 -8.58 13.36
N VAL A 109 -11.91 -9.60 12.51
CA VAL A 109 -12.39 -10.92 12.96
C VAL A 109 -11.37 -11.60 13.85
N VAL A 110 -10.11 -11.64 13.44
CA VAL A 110 -9.06 -12.34 14.21
C VAL A 110 -8.82 -11.63 15.55
N THR A 111 -8.73 -10.30 15.56
CA THR A 111 -8.60 -9.55 16.82
C THR A 111 -9.82 -9.71 17.73
N PHE A 112 -11.03 -9.82 17.18
CA PHE A 112 -12.23 -10.11 17.96
C PHE A 112 -12.15 -11.47 18.63
N LEU A 113 -11.69 -12.50 17.90
CA LEU A 113 -11.57 -13.85 18.44
C LEU A 113 -10.45 -13.97 19.49
N LEU A 114 -9.33 -13.28 19.30
CA LEU A 114 -8.17 -13.38 20.19
C LEU A 114 -8.29 -12.53 21.46
N THR A 115 -8.79 -11.30 21.33
CA THR A 115 -8.72 -10.30 22.41
C THR A 115 -10.06 -9.60 22.67
N ARG A 116 -11.15 -10.06 22.05
CA ARG A 116 -12.48 -9.45 22.15
C ARG A 116 -12.50 -7.94 21.82
N LEU A 117 -11.56 -7.49 20.98
CA LEU A 117 -11.34 -6.07 20.64
C LEU A 117 -10.91 -5.17 21.82
N GLU A 118 -10.49 -5.72 22.96
CA GLU A 118 -10.07 -4.89 24.11
C GLU A 118 -8.83 -4.05 23.82
N LEU A 119 -7.91 -4.58 23.02
CA LEU A 119 -6.65 -3.91 22.65
C LEU A 119 -6.76 -3.02 21.41
N VAL A 120 -7.91 -3.03 20.72
CA VAL A 120 -8.11 -2.28 19.47
C VAL A 120 -9.35 -1.39 19.60
N PRO A 121 -9.19 -0.07 19.75
CA PRO A 121 -10.33 0.83 19.73
C PRO A 121 -11.09 0.66 18.41
N ARG A 122 -12.41 0.47 18.46
CA ARG A 122 -13.24 0.16 17.26
C ARG A 122 -13.09 1.18 16.14
N THR A 123 -12.85 2.44 16.48
CA THR A 123 -12.60 3.55 15.56
C THR A 123 -11.26 3.43 14.82
N VAL A 124 -10.26 2.71 15.35
CA VAL A 124 -9.03 2.37 14.62
C VAL A 124 -9.36 1.48 13.42
N LEU A 125 -10.31 0.54 13.55
CA LEU A 125 -10.75 -0.30 12.43
C LEU A 125 -11.45 0.48 11.32
N LEU A 126 -11.88 1.73 11.58
CA LEU A 126 -12.40 2.65 10.57
C LEU A 126 -11.30 3.54 9.99
N PHE A 127 -10.42 4.10 10.83
CA PHE A 127 -9.35 4.99 10.37
C PHE A 127 -8.26 4.25 9.59
N PHE A 128 -7.89 3.05 10.03
CA PHE A 128 -6.86 2.24 9.38
C PHE A 128 -7.12 2.02 7.87
N PRO A 129 -8.28 1.46 7.44
CA PRO A 129 -8.52 1.24 6.01
C PRO A 129 -8.58 2.54 5.22
N LEU A 130 -9.13 3.62 5.79
CA LEU A 130 -9.20 4.92 5.10
C LEU A 130 -7.81 5.51 4.86
N LEU A 131 -6.97 5.51 5.89
CA LEU A 131 -5.58 5.98 5.80
C LEU A 131 -4.77 5.11 4.84
N LEU A 132 -4.95 3.80 4.90
CA LEU A 132 -4.22 2.88 4.03
C LEU A 132 -4.65 3.06 2.56
N ILE A 133 -5.94 3.15 2.25
CA ILE A 133 -6.42 3.43 0.88
C ILE A 133 -5.81 4.74 0.37
N PHE A 134 -5.76 5.79 1.20
CA PHE A 134 -5.17 7.07 0.81
C PHE A 134 -3.67 6.96 0.56
N LEU A 135 -2.91 6.35 1.49
CA LEU A 135 -1.46 6.18 1.38
C LEU A 135 -1.05 5.32 0.19
N LEU A 136 -1.87 4.33 -0.20
CA LEU A 136 -1.62 3.50 -1.36
C LEU A 136 -2.06 4.17 -2.67
N GLY A 137 -3.23 4.82 -2.66
CA GLY A 137 -3.82 5.43 -3.85
C GLY A 137 -3.13 6.72 -4.28
N ALA A 138 -2.75 7.58 -3.34
CA ALA A 138 -2.20 8.90 -3.67
C ALA A 138 -0.89 8.84 -4.47
N PRO A 139 0.14 8.06 -4.08
CA PRO A 139 1.37 7.95 -4.87
C PRO A 139 1.14 7.44 -6.29
N ARG A 140 0.20 6.49 -6.47
CA ARG A 140 -0.16 5.92 -7.78
C ARG A 140 -0.83 6.94 -8.68
N LEU A 141 -1.77 7.71 -8.14
CA LEU A 141 -2.47 8.77 -8.88
C LEU A 141 -1.50 9.90 -9.26
N ILE A 142 -0.63 10.31 -8.33
CA ILE A 142 0.37 11.36 -8.57
C ILE A 142 1.36 10.91 -9.66
N TYR A 143 1.94 9.72 -9.54
CA TYR A 143 2.87 9.19 -10.53
C TYR A 143 2.24 9.17 -11.93
N ARG A 144 0.98 8.77 -12.02
CA ARG A 144 0.24 8.78 -13.28
C ARG A 144 0.05 10.19 -13.84
N MET A 145 -0.35 11.16 -13.02
CA MET A 145 -0.54 12.54 -13.46
C MET A 145 0.74 13.17 -14.04
N PHE A 146 1.91 12.77 -13.52
CA PHE A 146 3.20 13.22 -14.04
C PHE A 146 3.65 12.48 -15.29
N LYS A 147 3.22 11.23 -15.50
CA LYS A 147 3.59 10.44 -16.68
C LYS A 147 2.66 10.66 -17.88
N ASP A 148 1.38 10.94 -17.64
CA ASP A 148 0.38 11.22 -18.67
C ASP A 148 0.51 12.67 -19.22
N ARG A 149 1.46 13.48 -18.72
CA ARG A 149 1.84 14.81 -19.23
C ARG A 149 3.14 14.74 -20.00
#